data_AF-A0A7Y2EA43-F1
#
_entry.id   AF-A0A7Y2EA43-F1
#
_cell.length_a   1.000
_cell.length_b   1.000
_cell.length_c   1.000
_cell.angle_alpha   90.00
_cell.angle_beta   90.00
_cell.angle_gamma   90.00
#
_symmetry.space_group_name_H-M   'P 1'
#
loop_
_entity.id
_entity.type
_entity.pdbx_description
1 polymer ?
#
loop_
_entity_poly.entity_id
_entity_poly.type
_entity_poly.pdbx_seq_one_letter_code
_entity_poly.pdbx_strand_id
1 'polypeptide(L)'
;MRRKLRWLCTLAVTLVATGLGVSSASASSYLLDYVGYSYYTQAGTCFNAVGFVPEANATYLAFNHSANEYTFSLKDVCFVSADTVGTHVIHTYSNGTLDVYCDSKTTGTPADYSTNPPNGTSPGTFEDGDNVLGGSVSTLTVVIDLSTGTGDFSGEITVDRGSSLGNIPPDQRSGWTISGISTVAPGIPTGYFGQVDGQIFLDCPTGTEAKSWGAIKKSLNEEGQN
;
A
#
# COMPACT_ATOMS: atom_id res chain seq x y z
N MET A 1 82.16 -8.56 -23.84
CA MET A 1 82.09 -9.20 -22.51
C MET A 1 80.64 -9.16 -22.01
N ARG A 2 80.04 -10.34 -21.84
CA ARG A 2 78.96 -10.75 -20.89
C ARG A 2 77.78 -9.79 -20.55
N ARG A 3 76.59 -10.23 -21.00
CA ARG A 3 75.29 -10.36 -20.27
C ARG A 3 74.62 -9.09 -19.68
N LYS A 4 73.35 -8.81 -20.02
CA LYS A 4 72.15 -9.39 -19.36
C LYS A 4 70.84 -8.85 -19.94
N LEU A 5 70.03 -9.81 -20.35
CA LEU A 5 68.60 -9.84 -20.64
C LEU A 5 67.74 -9.50 -19.39
N ARG A 6 66.72 -8.63 -19.53
CA ARG A 6 65.49 -8.52 -18.69
C ARG A 6 64.41 -7.84 -19.53
N TRP A 7 63.62 -8.55 -20.34
CA TRP A 7 62.28 -9.06 -20.03
C TRP A 7 61.56 -8.27 -18.91
N LEU A 8 60.69 -7.34 -19.31
CA LEU A 8 59.51 -6.97 -18.53
C LEU A 8 58.30 -7.44 -19.35
N CYS A 9 57.67 -8.55 -18.90
CA CYS A 9 56.32 -8.89 -19.29
C CYS A 9 55.38 -7.90 -18.60
N THR A 10 54.74 -7.04 -19.39
CA THR A 10 53.60 -6.24 -18.94
C THR A 10 52.45 -7.20 -18.67
N LEU A 11 52.19 -7.47 -17.39
CA LEU A 11 51.02 -8.23 -16.95
C LEU A 11 49.79 -7.32 -17.13
N ALA A 12 49.06 -7.50 -18.22
CA ALA A 12 47.73 -6.93 -18.38
C ALA A 12 46.78 -7.71 -17.46
N VAL A 13 46.46 -7.13 -16.30
CA VAL A 13 45.38 -7.63 -15.45
C VAL A 13 44.07 -7.21 -16.12
N THR A 14 43.47 -8.12 -16.87
CA THR A 14 42.10 -7.98 -17.36
C THR A 14 41.17 -8.16 -16.17
N LEU A 15 40.66 -7.07 -15.61
CA LEU A 15 39.59 -7.08 -14.62
C LEU A 15 38.32 -7.57 -15.34
N VAL A 16 38.00 -8.86 -15.23
CA VAL A 16 36.70 -9.39 -15.62
C VAL A 16 35.70 -8.87 -14.59
N ALA A 17 34.94 -7.83 -14.96
CA ALA A 17 33.76 -7.44 -14.23
C ALA A 17 32.76 -8.60 -14.34
N THR A 18 32.75 -9.49 -13.35
CA THR A 18 31.65 -10.41 -13.14
C THR A 18 30.44 -9.55 -12.80
N GLY A 19 29.56 -9.37 -13.79
CA GLY A 19 28.23 -8.84 -13.60
C GLY A 19 27.43 -9.81 -12.74
N LEU A 20 27.66 -9.76 -11.43
CA LEU A 20 26.70 -10.23 -10.47
C LEU A 20 25.46 -9.37 -10.70
N GLY A 21 24.46 -9.97 -11.36
CA GLY A 21 23.13 -9.40 -11.48
C GLY A 21 22.56 -9.28 -10.08
N VAL A 22 22.87 -8.17 -9.42
CA VAL A 22 22.04 -7.67 -8.33
C VAL A 22 20.68 -7.44 -8.95
N SER A 23 19.74 -8.32 -8.65
CA SER A 23 18.32 -8.04 -8.88
C SER A 23 18.05 -6.69 -8.23
N SER A 24 17.75 -5.68 -9.04
CA SER A 24 17.42 -4.36 -8.52
C SER A 24 16.23 -4.53 -7.58
N ALA A 25 16.48 -4.43 -6.27
CA ALA A 25 15.41 -4.24 -5.31
C ALA A 25 14.72 -2.93 -5.71
N SER A 26 13.54 -3.05 -6.29
CA SER A 26 12.80 -1.89 -6.77
C SER A 26 11.97 -1.39 -5.61
N ALA A 27 12.15 -0.11 -5.26
CA ALA A 27 11.46 0.51 -4.14
C ALA A 27 9.97 0.62 -4.44
N SER A 28 9.11 0.38 -3.45
CA SER A 28 7.67 0.63 -3.58
C SER A 28 7.42 2.08 -4.00
N SER A 29 6.45 2.28 -4.88
CA SER A 29 6.10 3.61 -5.39
C SER A 29 4.88 4.14 -4.67
N TYR A 30 4.96 5.36 -4.16
CA TYR A 30 3.82 6.04 -3.55
C TYR A 30 2.66 6.16 -4.55
N LEU A 31 1.44 5.80 -4.12
CA LEU A 31 0.22 5.93 -4.93
C LEU A 31 -0.66 7.08 -4.45
N LEU A 32 -1.06 7.07 -3.19
CA LEU A 32 -1.91 8.09 -2.58
C LEU A 32 -1.78 8.11 -1.06
N ASP A 33 -2.17 9.23 -0.49
CA ASP A 33 -2.26 9.51 0.95
C ASP A 33 -3.74 9.68 1.30
N TYR A 34 -4.14 9.28 2.50
CA TYR A 34 -5.52 9.41 2.96
C TYR A 34 -5.59 9.71 4.45
N VAL A 35 -6.55 10.55 4.82
CA VAL A 35 -6.80 10.93 6.21
C VAL A 35 -8.30 10.90 6.50
N GLY A 36 -8.69 10.36 7.65
CA GLY A 36 -10.08 10.13 7.97
C GLY A 36 -10.33 9.68 9.39
N TYR A 37 -11.46 8.99 9.58
CA TYR A 37 -11.83 8.41 10.86
C TYR A 37 -12.32 6.97 10.68
N SER A 38 -11.93 6.12 11.62
CA SER A 38 -12.39 4.74 11.70
C SER A 38 -13.66 4.61 12.56
N TYR A 39 -14.47 3.62 12.23
CA TYR A 39 -15.63 3.22 13.01
C TYR A 39 -15.87 1.72 12.86
N TYR A 40 -16.60 1.15 13.81
CA TYR A 40 -16.94 -0.27 13.78
C TYR A 40 -18.41 -0.46 13.42
N THR A 41 -18.67 -1.39 12.50
CA THR A 41 -20.04 -1.85 12.17
C THR A 41 -20.28 -3.21 12.83
N GLN A 42 -21.54 -3.65 12.81
CA GLN A 42 -21.93 -5.03 13.13
C GLN A 42 -21.43 -5.53 14.50
N ALA A 43 -22.07 -5.14 15.60
CA ALA A 43 -21.68 -5.57 16.95
C ALA A 43 -20.17 -5.38 17.31
N GLY A 44 -19.45 -4.51 16.59
CA GLY A 44 -18.02 -4.27 16.78
C GLY A 44 -17.08 -5.19 16.00
N THR A 45 -17.57 -5.97 15.04
CA THR A 45 -16.74 -7.01 14.38
C THR A 45 -16.01 -6.54 13.13
N CYS A 46 -16.51 -5.52 12.41
CA CYS A 46 -15.87 -5.06 11.18
C CYS A 46 -15.28 -3.66 11.34
N PHE A 47 -14.01 -3.53 10.97
CA PHE A 47 -13.28 -2.28 10.89
C PHE A 47 -13.65 -1.56 9.60
N ASN A 48 -14.04 -0.30 9.72
CA ASN A 48 -14.37 0.57 8.60
C ASN A 48 -13.66 1.90 8.80
N ALA A 49 -13.39 2.61 7.72
CA ALA A 49 -12.87 3.96 7.78
C ALA A 49 -13.36 4.76 6.56
N VAL A 50 -13.61 6.05 6.78
CA VAL A 50 -13.93 7.00 5.71
C VAL A 50 -13.10 8.24 5.88
N GLY A 51 -12.85 8.96 4.80
CA GLY A 51 -12.17 10.24 4.86
C GLY A 51 -11.81 10.78 3.49
N PHE A 52 -10.77 11.61 3.46
CA PHE A 52 -10.31 12.35 2.29
C PHE A 52 -9.00 11.77 1.76
N VAL A 53 -8.79 11.94 0.46
CA VAL A 53 -7.52 11.66 -0.22
C VAL A 53 -6.90 13.01 -0.60
N PRO A 54 -6.01 13.59 0.23
CA PRO A 54 -5.45 14.92 -0.02
C PRO A 54 -4.38 14.92 -1.12
N GLU A 55 -3.71 13.81 -1.36
CA GLU A 55 -2.61 13.70 -2.31
C GLU A 55 -2.64 12.36 -3.04
N ALA A 56 -2.26 12.39 -4.32
CA ALA A 56 -2.11 11.21 -5.15
C ALA A 56 -0.94 11.39 -6.14
N ASN A 57 -0.32 10.28 -6.52
CA ASN A 57 0.72 10.25 -7.52
C ASN A 57 0.11 10.52 -8.91
N ALA A 58 0.39 11.71 -9.44
CA ALA A 58 -0.11 12.18 -10.73
C ALA A 58 0.25 11.28 -11.92
N THR A 59 1.22 10.38 -11.79
CA THR A 59 1.57 9.40 -12.83
C THR A 59 0.46 8.37 -13.03
N TYR A 60 -0.17 7.95 -11.94
CA TYR A 60 -1.19 6.89 -11.93
C TYR A 60 -2.60 7.46 -11.76
N LEU A 61 -2.72 8.53 -10.97
CA LEU A 61 -3.96 9.14 -10.54
C LEU A 61 -3.93 10.64 -10.83
N ALA A 62 -4.51 11.05 -11.96
CA ALA A 62 -4.55 12.45 -12.40
C ALA A 62 -5.67 13.23 -11.69
N PHE A 63 -5.60 13.33 -10.36
CA PHE A 63 -6.64 13.98 -9.56
C PHE A 63 -6.67 15.50 -9.76
N ASN A 64 -7.86 16.05 -9.92
CA ASN A 64 -8.09 17.49 -10.01
C ASN A 64 -8.76 18.02 -8.73
N HIS A 65 -7.97 18.19 -7.67
CA HIS A 65 -8.46 18.69 -6.38
C HIS A 65 -9.02 20.13 -6.44
N SER A 66 -8.78 20.88 -7.52
CA SER A 66 -9.36 22.22 -7.68
C SER A 66 -10.84 22.17 -8.07
N ALA A 67 -11.25 21.15 -8.83
CA ALA A 67 -12.63 20.96 -9.29
C ALA A 67 -13.40 19.90 -8.50
N ASN A 68 -12.68 18.90 -7.96
CA ASN A 68 -13.27 17.72 -7.34
C ASN A 68 -12.78 17.52 -5.91
N GLU A 69 -13.61 16.86 -5.12
CA GLU A 69 -13.28 16.27 -3.83
C GLU A 69 -13.03 14.78 -4.03
N TYR A 70 -11.99 14.26 -3.36
CA TYR A 70 -11.65 12.85 -3.41
C TYR A 70 -11.74 12.27 -2.01
N THR A 71 -12.53 11.22 -1.87
CA THR A 71 -12.81 10.54 -0.60
C THR A 71 -12.43 9.08 -0.70
N PHE A 72 -12.21 8.45 0.45
CA PHE A 72 -12.05 7.00 0.52
C PHE A 72 -13.11 6.37 1.44
N SER A 73 -13.44 5.12 1.15
CA SER A 73 -14.27 4.25 1.97
C SER A 73 -13.60 2.88 2.09
N LEU A 74 -13.13 2.57 3.29
CA LEU A 74 -12.70 1.24 3.71
C LEU A 74 -13.88 0.59 4.45
N LYS A 75 -14.40 -0.52 3.93
CA LYS A 75 -15.60 -1.16 4.49
C LYS A 75 -15.51 -2.67 4.56
N ASP A 76 -16.27 -3.20 5.51
CA ASP A 76 -16.50 -4.64 5.70
C ASP A 76 -15.21 -5.45 5.89
N VAL A 77 -14.19 -4.84 6.52
CA VAL A 77 -12.94 -5.51 6.89
C VAL A 77 -13.13 -6.16 8.25
N CYS A 78 -13.49 -7.44 8.25
CA CYS A 78 -14.07 -8.10 9.43
C CYS A 78 -13.06 -8.90 10.25
N PHE A 79 -13.26 -8.89 11.55
CA PHE A 79 -12.36 -9.50 12.53
C PHE A 79 -12.23 -11.01 12.30
N VAL A 80 -11.00 -11.49 12.34
CA VAL A 80 -10.63 -12.90 12.20
C VAL A 80 -10.07 -13.44 13.49
N SER A 81 -9.06 -12.76 14.03
CA SER A 81 -8.32 -13.22 15.21
C SER A 81 -7.67 -12.06 15.96
N ALA A 82 -7.33 -12.30 17.22
CA ALA A 82 -6.49 -11.41 18.00
C ALA A 82 -5.35 -12.20 18.64
N ASP A 83 -4.20 -11.56 18.77
CA ASP A 83 -3.07 -12.03 19.59
C ASP A 83 -2.60 -10.90 20.52
N THR A 84 -1.83 -11.23 21.54
CA THR A 84 -1.28 -10.25 22.49
C THR A 84 0.18 -10.56 22.79
N VAL A 85 1.05 -9.59 22.53
CA VAL A 85 2.49 -9.68 22.78
C VAL A 85 2.94 -8.51 23.65
N GLY A 86 3.15 -8.79 24.93
CA GLY A 86 3.47 -7.74 25.91
C GLY A 86 2.31 -6.75 26.05
N THR A 87 2.54 -5.48 25.74
CA THR A 87 1.52 -4.41 25.74
C THR A 87 0.80 -4.25 24.40
N HIS A 88 1.17 -5.02 23.37
CA HIS A 88 0.60 -4.88 22.04
C HIS A 88 -0.52 -5.89 21.82
N VAL A 89 -1.68 -5.41 21.40
CA VAL A 89 -2.78 -6.25 20.90
C VAL A 89 -2.77 -6.20 19.39
N ILE A 90 -2.70 -7.37 18.76
CA ILE A 90 -2.64 -7.52 17.31
C ILE A 90 -3.97 -8.08 16.85
N HIS A 91 -4.79 -7.27 16.18
CA HIS A 91 -6.03 -7.72 15.56
C HIS A 91 -5.78 -8.01 14.08
N THR A 92 -6.19 -9.18 13.64
CA THR A 92 -6.24 -9.54 12.22
C THR A 92 -7.67 -9.48 11.74
N TYR A 93 -7.86 -8.81 10.63
CA TYR A 93 -9.09 -8.68 9.89
C TYR A 93 -8.90 -9.20 8.46
N SER A 94 -9.98 -9.59 7.81
CA SER A 94 -9.97 -10.01 6.42
C SER A 94 -11.25 -9.64 5.70
N ASN A 95 -11.20 -9.78 4.37
CA ASN A 95 -12.23 -9.33 3.45
C ASN A 95 -12.40 -7.80 3.48
N GLY A 96 -13.39 -7.33 2.74
CA GLY A 96 -13.73 -5.93 2.62
C GLY A 96 -13.13 -5.28 1.40
N THR A 97 -13.32 -3.98 1.33
CA THR A 97 -12.98 -3.17 0.17
C THR A 97 -12.44 -1.83 0.58
N LEU A 98 -11.47 -1.33 -0.17
CA LEU A 98 -11.08 0.07 -0.15
C LEU A 98 -11.38 0.67 -1.51
N ASP A 99 -12.17 1.72 -1.51
CA ASP A 99 -12.61 2.44 -2.70
C ASP A 99 -12.35 3.93 -2.53
N VAL A 100 -11.95 4.58 -3.62
CA VAL A 100 -11.74 6.02 -3.73
C VAL A 100 -12.77 6.58 -4.69
N TYR A 101 -13.47 7.63 -4.27
CA TYR A 101 -14.51 8.29 -5.03
C TYR A 101 -14.09 9.71 -5.40
N CYS A 102 -14.61 10.19 -6.51
CA CYS A 102 -14.40 11.54 -7.02
C CYS A 102 -15.76 12.20 -7.18
N ASP A 103 -16.00 13.26 -6.42
CA ASP A 103 -17.21 14.05 -6.51
C ASP A 103 -16.92 15.51 -6.86
N SER A 104 -17.82 16.13 -7.61
CA SER A 104 -17.68 17.51 -8.08
C SER A 104 -17.90 18.48 -6.94
N LYS A 105 -16.97 19.42 -6.71
CA LYS A 105 -17.16 20.48 -5.70
C LYS A 105 -18.27 21.48 -6.05
N THR A 106 -18.71 21.48 -7.31
CA THR A 106 -19.70 22.45 -7.81
C THR A 106 -21.11 21.89 -7.88
N THR A 107 -21.25 20.57 -8.08
CA THR A 107 -22.54 19.92 -8.33
C THR A 107 -22.77 18.68 -7.47
N GLY A 108 -21.74 18.19 -6.79
CA GLY A 108 -21.78 17.02 -5.92
C GLY A 108 -22.25 17.32 -4.50
N THR A 109 -22.16 16.31 -3.66
CA THR A 109 -22.44 16.37 -2.22
C THR A 109 -21.11 16.40 -1.47
N PRO A 110 -20.81 17.47 -0.71
CA PRO A 110 -19.61 17.48 0.13
C PRO A 110 -19.63 16.35 1.16
N ALA A 111 -18.49 15.71 1.37
CA ALA A 111 -18.37 14.64 2.33
C ALA A 111 -18.59 15.13 3.77
N ASP A 112 -19.43 14.43 4.53
CA ASP A 112 -19.79 14.77 5.90
C ASP A 112 -19.71 13.54 6.81
N TYR A 113 -18.87 13.62 7.84
CA TYR A 113 -18.74 12.57 8.85
C TYR A 113 -20.03 12.36 9.67
N SER A 114 -20.85 13.40 9.87
CA SER A 114 -22.02 13.34 10.74
C SER A 114 -21.69 12.73 12.12
N THR A 115 -22.64 12.09 12.79
CA THR A 115 -22.43 11.43 14.10
C THR A 115 -22.91 9.99 14.09
N ASN A 116 -22.23 9.12 14.84
CA ASN A 116 -22.57 7.70 15.00
C ASN A 116 -22.69 6.96 13.66
N PRO A 117 -21.60 6.88 12.86
CA PRO A 117 -21.58 6.03 11.68
C PRO A 117 -21.77 4.54 12.06
N PRO A 118 -22.40 3.72 11.20
CA PRO A 118 -23.04 4.09 9.95
C PRO A 118 -24.38 4.79 10.19
N ASN A 119 -24.67 5.83 9.42
CA ASN A 119 -25.92 6.58 9.45
C ASN A 119 -26.34 6.96 8.01
N GLY A 120 -27.41 7.76 7.86
CA GLY A 120 -27.91 8.18 6.55
C GLY A 120 -26.95 9.06 5.74
N THR A 121 -25.89 9.57 6.35
CA THR A 121 -24.88 10.47 5.75
C THR A 121 -23.53 9.76 5.58
N SER A 122 -22.97 9.13 6.63
CA SER A 122 -21.72 8.36 6.55
C SER A 122 -21.99 6.86 6.61
N PRO A 123 -21.48 6.06 5.66
CA PRO A 123 -20.46 6.41 4.65
C PRO A 123 -21.01 7.07 3.37
N GLY A 124 -22.33 7.20 3.20
CA GLY A 124 -22.98 7.65 1.96
C GLY A 124 -22.30 8.80 1.21
N THR A 125 -22.10 9.97 1.83
CA THR A 125 -21.49 11.14 1.19
C THR A 125 -20.00 10.95 0.85
N PHE A 126 -19.32 9.96 1.46
CA PHE A 126 -17.96 9.59 1.09
C PHE A 126 -17.92 8.61 -0.09
N GLU A 127 -19.07 8.03 -0.45
CA GLU A 127 -19.24 7.11 -1.58
C GLU A 127 -20.02 7.75 -2.75
N ASP A 128 -20.34 9.03 -2.65
CA ASP A 128 -20.96 9.81 -3.73
C ASP A 128 -19.96 10.06 -4.88
N GLY A 129 -20.48 10.22 -6.09
CA GLY A 129 -19.68 10.47 -7.29
C GLY A 129 -19.16 9.20 -7.98
N ASP A 130 -18.08 9.35 -8.75
CA ASP A 130 -17.50 8.28 -9.55
C ASP A 130 -16.42 7.52 -8.78
N ASN A 131 -16.48 6.19 -8.75
CA ASN A 131 -15.39 5.37 -8.24
C ASN A 131 -14.16 5.48 -9.18
N VAL A 132 -13.10 6.11 -8.69
CA VAL A 132 -11.87 6.34 -9.46
C VAL A 132 -10.84 5.25 -9.27
N LEU A 133 -10.85 4.58 -8.12
CA LEU A 133 -9.94 3.49 -7.79
C LEU A 133 -10.61 2.59 -6.76
N GLY A 134 -10.51 1.28 -6.91
CA GLY A 134 -11.08 0.37 -5.93
C GLY A 134 -10.42 -0.99 -5.94
N GLY A 135 -10.40 -1.62 -4.77
CA GLY A 135 -9.82 -2.93 -4.61
C GLY A 135 -10.40 -3.74 -3.48
N SER A 136 -10.09 -5.03 -3.52
CA SER A 136 -10.44 -6.00 -2.50
C SER A 136 -9.33 -6.08 -1.47
N VAL A 137 -9.68 -5.97 -0.19
CA VAL A 137 -8.75 -6.09 0.93
C VAL A 137 -8.69 -7.55 1.35
N SER A 138 -7.52 -8.18 1.25
CA SER A 138 -7.35 -9.60 1.61
C SER A 138 -7.09 -9.74 3.10
N THR A 139 -6.21 -8.90 3.65
CA THR A 139 -5.81 -8.90 5.05
C THR A 139 -5.60 -7.48 5.53
N LEU A 140 -5.95 -7.23 6.79
CA LEU A 140 -5.64 -6.00 7.51
C LEU A 140 -5.24 -6.39 8.93
N THR A 141 -4.08 -5.95 9.36
CA THR A 141 -3.58 -6.11 10.73
C THR A 141 -3.59 -4.75 11.40
N VAL A 142 -4.20 -4.67 12.58
CA VAL A 142 -4.16 -3.48 13.44
C VAL A 142 -3.42 -3.86 14.71
N VAL A 143 -2.32 -3.18 14.99
CA VAL A 143 -1.52 -3.36 16.20
C VAL A 143 -1.78 -2.17 17.12
N ILE A 144 -2.25 -2.42 18.34
CA ILE A 144 -2.57 -1.38 19.31
C ILE A 144 -1.62 -1.54 20.51
N ASP A 145 -0.86 -0.51 20.83
CA ASP A 145 -0.11 -0.46 22.09
C ASP A 145 -1.03 0.02 23.22
N LEU A 146 -1.35 -0.87 24.14
CA LEU A 146 -2.21 -0.59 25.29
C LEU A 146 -1.59 0.40 26.29
N SER A 147 -0.27 0.63 26.22
CA SER A 147 0.41 1.56 27.11
C SER A 147 0.24 3.01 26.69
N THR A 148 0.19 3.28 25.38
CA THR A 148 0.05 4.62 24.80
C THR A 148 -1.35 4.89 24.25
N GLY A 149 -2.13 3.83 23.96
CA GLY A 149 -3.40 3.93 23.25
C GLY A 149 -3.26 4.27 21.77
N THR A 150 -2.05 4.17 21.21
CA THR A 150 -1.79 4.36 19.77
C THR A 150 -1.87 3.03 19.05
N GLY A 151 -2.39 3.03 17.83
CA GLY A 151 -2.35 1.87 16.96
C GLY A 151 -1.72 2.18 15.62
N ASP A 152 -1.15 1.15 15.01
CA ASP A 152 -0.71 1.14 13.63
C ASP A 152 -1.52 0.08 12.89
N PHE A 153 -1.74 0.27 11.59
CA PHE A 153 -2.31 -0.78 10.77
C PHE A 153 -1.52 -0.98 9.48
N SER A 154 -1.56 -2.21 8.99
CA SER A 154 -1.03 -2.58 7.69
C SER A 154 -1.89 -3.67 7.05
N GLY A 155 -2.05 -3.64 5.73
CA GLY A 155 -2.88 -4.61 5.03
C GLY A 155 -2.54 -4.73 3.57
N GLU A 156 -3.10 -5.75 2.93
CA GLU A 156 -2.93 -6.03 1.52
C GLU A 156 -4.20 -5.71 0.73
N ILE A 157 -4.05 -4.96 -0.36
CA ILE A 157 -5.11 -4.68 -1.32
C ILE A 157 -4.74 -5.15 -2.72
N THR A 158 -5.74 -5.70 -3.42
CA THR A 158 -5.70 -5.97 -4.86
C THR A 158 -6.68 -5.05 -5.55
N VAL A 159 -6.20 -4.16 -6.42
CA VAL A 159 -7.04 -3.18 -7.10
C VAL A 159 -7.53 -3.74 -8.42
N ASP A 160 -8.85 -3.76 -8.55
CA ASP A 160 -9.58 -4.48 -9.59
C ASP A 160 -10.69 -3.65 -10.23
N ARG A 161 -10.93 -2.41 -9.76
CA ARG A 161 -11.98 -1.52 -10.27
C ARG A 161 -11.62 -0.04 -10.17
N GLY A 162 -12.50 0.78 -10.73
CA GLY A 162 -12.38 2.24 -10.78
C GLY A 162 -11.95 2.77 -12.15
N SER A 163 -12.34 4.01 -12.46
CA SER A 163 -12.08 4.63 -13.76
C SER A 163 -10.60 4.87 -14.06
N SER A 164 -9.75 4.98 -13.03
CA SER A 164 -8.29 5.18 -13.18
C SER A 164 -7.50 3.87 -13.23
N LEU A 165 -8.16 2.70 -13.11
CA LEU A 165 -7.50 1.40 -13.13
C LEU A 165 -6.63 1.18 -14.37
N GLY A 166 -7.08 1.70 -15.53
CA GLY A 166 -6.36 1.60 -16.80
C GLY A 166 -4.99 2.27 -16.80
N ASN A 167 -4.76 3.23 -15.90
CA ASN A 167 -3.48 3.93 -15.77
C ASN A 167 -2.44 3.13 -14.97
N ILE A 168 -2.88 2.08 -14.26
CA ILE A 168 -2.00 1.24 -13.45
C ILE A 168 -1.65 -0.02 -14.26
N PRO A 169 -0.35 -0.27 -14.51
CA PRO A 169 0.11 -1.49 -15.17
C PRO A 169 -0.48 -2.75 -14.51
N PRO A 170 -0.99 -3.73 -15.28
CA PRO A 170 -1.65 -4.91 -14.71
C PRO A 170 -0.80 -5.71 -13.70
N ASP A 171 0.52 -5.73 -13.89
CA ASP A 171 1.51 -6.36 -13.02
C ASP A 171 1.77 -5.59 -11.72
N GLN A 172 1.26 -4.35 -11.61
CA GLN A 172 1.35 -3.49 -10.43
C GLN A 172 0.02 -3.35 -9.68
N ARG A 173 -0.98 -4.20 -9.92
CA ARG A 173 -2.33 -4.08 -9.31
C ARG A 173 -2.55 -4.89 -8.03
N SER A 174 -1.55 -5.64 -7.59
CA SER A 174 -1.62 -6.51 -6.41
C SER A 174 -0.46 -6.25 -5.45
N GLY A 175 -0.60 -6.68 -4.19
CA GLY A 175 0.47 -6.61 -3.18
C GLY A 175 0.55 -5.26 -2.47
N TRP A 176 -0.43 -4.39 -2.67
CA TRP A 176 -0.34 -3.03 -2.17
C TRP A 176 -0.46 -3.01 -0.66
N THR A 177 0.49 -2.33 -0.03
CA THR A 177 0.42 -2.09 1.41
C THR A 177 -0.45 -0.88 1.67
N ILE A 178 -1.58 -1.10 2.34
CA ILE A 178 -2.31 -0.06 3.06
C ILE A 178 -1.61 0.06 4.40
N SER A 179 -1.13 1.22 4.82
CA SER A 179 -0.62 1.41 6.18
C SER A 179 -1.02 2.76 6.76
N GLY A 180 -1.17 2.85 8.08
CA GLY A 180 -1.46 4.10 8.75
C GLY A 180 -1.44 4.02 10.27
N ILE A 181 -1.67 5.17 10.91
CA ILE A 181 -1.75 5.31 12.36
C ILE A 181 -3.21 5.52 12.75
N SER A 182 -3.63 4.85 13.83
CA SER A 182 -4.87 5.11 14.54
C SER A 182 -4.58 5.76 15.89
N THR A 183 -5.04 7.00 16.09
CA THR A 183 -4.91 7.68 17.40
C THR A 183 -6.24 8.21 17.91
N VAL A 184 -6.37 8.24 19.25
CA VAL A 184 -7.45 8.96 19.92
C VAL A 184 -7.06 10.44 20.00
N ALA A 185 -7.31 11.17 18.92
CA ALA A 185 -7.05 12.60 18.84
C ALA A 185 -8.22 13.45 19.38
N PRO A 186 -7.97 14.66 19.90
CA PRO A 186 -9.04 15.63 20.18
C PRO A 186 -9.82 15.96 18.90
N GLY A 187 -11.15 16.05 18.98
CA GLY A 187 -12.00 16.46 17.86
C GLY A 187 -12.49 15.33 16.95
N ILE A 188 -12.30 14.06 17.33
CA ILE A 188 -12.95 12.92 16.66
C ILE A 188 -14.47 13.10 16.71
N PRO A 189 -15.19 13.07 15.57
CA PRO A 189 -16.65 13.16 15.56
C PRO A 189 -17.29 12.05 16.38
N THR A 190 -18.42 12.35 17.05
CA THR A 190 -19.08 11.37 17.93
C THR A 190 -19.41 10.08 17.19
N GLY A 191 -19.05 8.94 17.78
CA GLY A 191 -19.31 7.60 17.24
C GLY A 191 -18.22 7.04 16.34
N TYR A 192 -17.22 7.84 15.97
CA TYR A 192 -15.97 7.35 15.41
C TYR A 192 -15.01 6.93 16.53
N PHE A 193 -14.12 6.00 16.24
CA PHE A 193 -13.22 5.40 17.21
C PHE A 193 -11.85 6.07 17.25
N GLY A 194 -11.26 6.33 16.08
CA GLY A 194 -9.91 6.89 15.96
C GLY A 194 -9.73 7.65 14.66
N GLN A 195 -8.80 8.60 14.65
CA GLN A 195 -8.31 9.21 13.42
C GLN A 195 -7.45 8.21 12.67
N VAL A 196 -7.64 8.12 11.36
CA VAL A 196 -6.85 7.30 10.44
C VAL A 196 -6.02 8.24 9.57
N ASP A 197 -4.73 7.98 9.46
CA ASP A 197 -3.81 8.67 8.55
C ASP A 197 -2.91 7.62 7.93
N GLY A 198 -2.94 7.48 6.61
CA GLY A 198 -2.28 6.37 5.95
C GLY A 198 -2.02 6.56 4.47
N GLN A 199 -1.27 5.61 3.92
CA GLN A 199 -0.77 5.66 2.56
C GLN A 199 -0.96 4.32 1.85
N ILE A 200 -1.05 4.40 0.53
CA ILE A 200 -1.05 3.24 -0.35
C ILE A 200 0.21 3.29 -1.22
N PHE A 201 0.92 2.17 -1.28
CA PHE A 201 2.09 2.00 -2.12
C PHE A 201 1.84 0.92 -3.18
N LEU A 202 2.31 1.19 -4.40
CA LEU A 202 2.44 0.19 -5.45
C LEU A 202 3.71 -0.61 -5.22
N ASP A 203 3.57 -1.93 -5.17
CA ASP A 203 4.72 -2.81 -5.25
C ASP A 203 5.36 -2.70 -6.62
N CYS A 204 6.68 -2.59 -6.64
CA CYS A 204 7.39 -2.69 -7.90
C CYS A 204 7.35 -4.14 -8.40
N PRO A 205 7.10 -4.35 -9.69
CA PRO A 205 7.17 -5.68 -10.27
C PRO A 205 8.58 -6.22 -10.04
N THR A 206 8.67 -7.44 -9.53
CA THR A 206 9.96 -8.13 -9.50
C THR A 206 10.35 -8.44 -10.94
N GLY A 207 11.51 -7.96 -11.36
CA GLY A 207 11.98 -8.18 -12.73
C GLY A 207 12.07 -9.69 -13.01
N THR A 208 11.26 -10.19 -13.93
CA THR A 208 11.36 -11.57 -14.40
C THR A 208 12.28 -11.63 -15.61
N GLU A 209 13.41 -12.34 -15.50
CA GLU A 209 14.22 -12.68 -16.66
C GLU A 209 13.80 -14.04 -17.22
N ALA A 210 13.52 -14.10 -18.52
CA ALA A 210 13.30 -15.37 -19.19
C ALA A 210 14.61 -16.17 -19.22
N LYS A 211 14.73 -17.19 -18.36
CA LYS A 211 15.84 -18.15 -18.36
C LYS A 211 15.38 -19.50 -18.87
N SER A 212 16.14 -20.09 -19.79
CA SER A 212 15.92 -21.48 -20.19
C SER A 212 16.32 -22.42 -19.05
N TRP A 213 15.71 -23.60 -18.99
CA TRP A 213 16.10 -24.62 -17.99
C TRP A 213 17.59 -24.99 -18.07
N GLY A 214 18.18 -24.94 -19.27
CA GLY A 214 19.61 -25.13 -19.46
C GLY A 214 20.46 -24.03 -18.81
N ALA A 215 20.02 -22.76 -18.91
CA ALA A 215 20.69 -21.63 -18.26
C ALA A 215 20.60 -21.71 -16.73
N ILE A 216 19.45 -22.12 -16.20
CA ILE A 216 19.23 -22.33 -14.76
C ILE A 216 20.13 -23.45 -14.23
N LYS A 217 20.20 -24.58 -14.93
CA LYS A 217 21.09 -25.69 -14.55
C LYS A 217 22.56 -25.28 -14.54
N LYS A 218 22.97 -24.49 -15.54
CA LYS A 218 24.34 -24.02 -15.62
C LYS A 218 24.69 -23.11 -14.44
N SER A 219 23.81 -22.18 -14.05
CA SER A 219 24.06 -21.32 -12.89
C SER A 219 24.14 -22.09 -11.57
N LEU A 220 23.28 -23.09 -11.36
CA LEU A 220 23.31 -23.90 -10.14
C LEU A 220 24.58 -24.76 -10.00
N ASN A 221 25.15 -25.21 -11.13
CA ASN A 221 26.37 -26.02 -11.12
C ASN A 221 27.63 -25.19 -10.89
N GLU A 222 27.61 -23.90 -11.26
CA GLU A 222 28.73 -22.98 -11.08
C GLU A 222 28.84 -22.47 -9.62
N GLU A 223 27.74 -22.40 -8.87
CA GLU A 223 27.73 -22.03 -7.44
C GLU A 223 28.29 -23.12 -6.51
N GLY A 224 28.27 -24.39 -6.93
CA GLY A 224 28.76 -25.52 -6.13
C GLY A 224 30.28 -25.75 -6.16
N GLN A 225 31.06 -24.88 -6.80
CA GLN A 225 32.52 -25.03 -6.96
C GLN A 225 33.36 -23.95 -6.25
N ASN A 226 32.75 -23.11 -5.41
CA ASN A 226 33.46 -22.18 -4.53
C ASN A 226 33.45 -22.66 -3.08
#